data_AF-A0A5C1AK58-F1
#
_entry.id   AF-A0A5C1AK58-F1
#
_cell.length_a   1.000
_cell.length_b   1.000
_cell.length_c   1.000
_cell.angle_alpha   90.00
_cell.angle_beta   90.00
_cell.angle_gamma   90.00
#
_symmetry.space_group_name_H-M   'P 1'
#
loop_
_entity.id
_entity.type
_entity.pdbx_description
1 polymer ?
#
loop_
_entity_poly.entity_id
_entity_poly.type
_entity_poly.pdbx_seq_one_letter_code
_entity_poly.pdbx_strand_id
1 'polypeptide(L)'
;MTAEELQPLVDKGFTNDQFAEVVARLRSRPAAEVFGLLWPVALNGDLTASHWAGCLLIQLEPWCPLSVEDAVREVAASALNLSYREVPFYLAAQFGKRAVGEAVRVVAAEFAGKNTSGLGATAYWLGMPAVELVGWFWRWRSRWGTPADDEPPLAPCPTE
;
A
#
# COMPACT_ATOMS: atom_id res chain seq x y z
N MET A 1 -9.10 16.66 -6.82
CA MET A 1 -7.72 16.21 -7.02
C MET A 1 -7.72 15.23 -8.15
N THR A 2 -7.36 15.65 -9.35
CA THR A 2 -7.25 14.78 -10.52
C THR A 2 -5.89 14.06 -10.54
N ALA A 3 -5.69 13.17 -11.51
CA ALA A 3 -4.39 12.53 -11.73
C ALA A 3 -3.31 13.55 -12.08
N GLU A 4 -3.64 14.56 -12.90
CA GLU A 4 -2.70 15.62 -13.27
C GLU A 4 -2.29 16.48 -12.08
N GLU A 5 -3.19 16.69 -11.11
CA GLU A 5 -2.87 17.41 -9.87
C GLU A 5 -2.03 16.57 -8.90
N LEU A 6 -2.27 15.25 -8.84
CA LEU A 6 -1.59 14.35 -7.92
C LEU A 6 -0.16 14.02 -8.38
N GLN A 7 0.04 13.76 -9.67
CA GLN A 7 1.31 13.30 -10.24
C GLN A 7 2.53 14.16 -9.82
N PRO A 8 2.52 15.50 -9.98
CA PRO A 8 3.69 16.30 -9.61
C PRO A 8 3.99 16.30 -8.11
N LEU A 9 2.98 16.00 -7.27
CA LEU A 9 3.17 15.91 -5.83
C LEU A 9 3.82 14.58 -5.44
N VAL A 10 3.34 13.46 -6.01
CA VAL A 10 3.93 12.15 -5.74
C VAL A 10 5.33 12.00 -6.33
N ASP A 11 5.62 12.64 -7.47
CA ASP A 11 6.95 12.61 -8.10
C ASP A 11 8.01 13.36 -7.29
N LYS A 12 7.64 14.53 -6.73
CA LYS A 12 8.55 15.34 -5.89
C LYS A 12 8.63 14.82 -4.46
N GLY A 13 7.62 14.08 -4.04
CA GLY A 13 7.40 13.67 -2.67
C GLY A 13 6.74 14.75 -1.81
N PHE A 14 6.27 14.32 -0.65
CA PHE A 14 5.46 15.13 0.25
C PHE A 14 6.25 15.68 1.44
N THR A 15 5.94 16.92 1.83
CA THR A 15 6.09 17.34 3.23
C THR A 15 4.93 16.78 4.08
N ASN A 16 5.07 16.81 5.42
CA ASN A 16 4.00 16.42 6.34
C ASN A 16 2.67 17.12 6.00
N ASP A 17 2.71 18.45 5.84
CA ASP A 17 1.52 19.27 5.59
C ASP A 17 0.87 18.95 4.25
N GLN A 18 1.69 18.76 3.20
CA GLN A 18 1.19 18.39 1.88
C GLN A 18 0.56 16.99 1.90
N PHE A 19 1.18 16.03 2.59
CA PHE A 19 0.61 14.69 2.73
C PHE A 19 -0.76 14.76 3.44
N ALA A 20 -0.84 15.48 4.55
CA ALA A 20 -2.08 15.67 5.31
C ALA A 20 -3.17 16.36 4.47
N GLU A 21 -2.81 17.39 3.71
CA GLU A 21 -3.73 18.09 2.80
C GLU A 21 -4.26 17.16 1.72
N VAL A 22 -3.39 16.38 1.06
CA VAL A 22 -3.79 15.41 0.04
C VAL A 22 -4.71 14.35 0.62
N VAL A 23 -4.38 13.79 1.79
CA VAL A 23 -5.22 12.83 2.50
C VAL A 23 -6.61 13.43 2.77
N ALA A 24 -6.69 14.66 3.29
CA ALA A 24 -7.97 15.32 3.55
C ALA A 24 -8.78 15.52 2.25
N ARG A 25 -8.13 15.93 1.16
CA ARG A 25 -8.78 16.12 -0.16
C ARG A 25 -9.24 14.82 -0.80
N LEU A 26 -8.51 13.72 -0.64
CA LEU A 26 -8.88 12.42 -1.20
C LEU A 26 -9.95 11.72 -0.36
N ARG A 27 -9.97 11.92 0.97
CA ARG A 27 -10.97 11.31 1.87
C ARG A 27 -12.41 11.75 1.59
N SER A 28 -12.62 12.91 0.98
CA SER A 28 -13.96 13.37 0.59
C SER A 28 -14.46 12.77 -0.73
N ARG A 29 -13.68 11.91 -1.39
CA ARG A 29 -14.02 11.30 -2.68
C ARG A 29 -14.52 9.86 -2.51
N PRO A 30 -15.28 9.32 -3.49
CA PRO A 30 -15.64 7.91 -3.51
C PRO A 30 -14.41 6.99 -3.49
N ALA A 31 -14.45 5.93 -2.69
CA ALA A 31 -13.31 5.01 -2.52
C ALA A 31 -12.82 4.40 -3.84
N ALA A 32 -13.73 4.06 -4.77
CA ALA A 32 -13.39 3.53 -6.08
C ALA A 32 -12.60 4.53 -6.94
N GLU A 33 -12.92 5.83 -6.87
CA GLU A 33 -12.16 6.87 -7.56
C GLU A 33 -10.77 7.05 -6.95
N VAL A 34 -10.66 6.99 -5.63
CA VAL A 34 -9.38 7.08 -4.92
C VAL A 34 -8.49 5.88 -5.28
N PHE A 35 -9.05 4.67 -5.29
CA PHE A 35 -8.34 3.47 -5.73
C PHE A 35 -7.85 3.61 -7.17
N GLY A 36 -8.74 3.96 -8.11
CA GLY A 36 -8.40 4.10 -9.53
C GLY A 36 -7.35 5.17 -9.79
N LEU A 37 -7.26 6.18 -8.93
CA LEU A 37 -6.24 7.22 -8.99
C LEU A 37 -4.86 6.73 -8.47
N LEU A 38 -4.84 6.07 -7.31
CA LEU A 38 -3.60 5.74 -6.61
C LEU A 38 -2.96 4.43 -7.07
N TRP A 39 -3.77 3.43 -7.39
CA TRP A 39 -3.30 2.09 -7.67
C TRP A 39 -2.34 2.03 -8.88
N PRO A 40 -2.63 2.65 -10.05
CA PRO A 40 -1.69 2.64 -11.17
C PRO A 40 -0.35 3.33 -10.84
N VAL A 41 -0.39 4.40 -10.03
CA VAL A 41 0.81 5.13 -9.61
C VAL A 41 1.65 4.30 -8.65
N ALA A 42 1.01 3.58 -7.72
CA ALA A 42 1.69 2.69 -6.78
C ALA A 42 2.43 1.52 -7.47
N LEU A 43 2.05 1.19 -8.70
CA LEU A 43 2.62 0.10 -9.51
C LEU A 43 3.58 0.59 -10.61
N ASN A 44 3.78 1.89 -10.78
CA ASN A 44 4.53 2.43 -11.93
C ASN A 44 6.05 2.16 -11.88
N GLY A 45 6.58 1.77 -10.72
CA GLY A 45 8.00 1.45 -10.51
C GLY A 45 8.90 2.63 -10.14
N ASP A 46 8.40 3.87 -10.22
CA ASP A 46 9.12 5.07 -9.77
C ASP A 46 9.27 5.11 -8.24
N LEU A 47 10.50 5.28 -7.75
CA LEU A 47 10.84 5.23 -6.32
C LEU A 47 10.06 6.19 -5.47
N THR A 48 9.86 7.42 -5.92
CA THR A 48 9.21 8.43 -5.11
C THR A 48 7.70 8.30 -5.26
N ALA A 49 7.20 8.22 -6.49
CA ALA A 49 5.77 8.20 -6.76
C ALA A 49 5.10 6.92 -6.28
N SER A 50 5.69 5.74 -6.54
CA SER A 50 5.14 4.45 -6.07
C SER A 50 5.09 4.41 -4.55
N HIS A 51 6.13 4.89 -3.88
CA HIS A 51 6.18 4.95 -2.42
C HIS A 51 5.06 5.81 -1.84
N TRP A 52 4.89 7.03 -2.33
CA TRP A 52 3.88 7.95 -1.79
C TRP A 52 2.45 7.53 -2.15
N ALA A 53 2.22 7.02 -3.36
CA ALA A 53 0.92 6.45 -3.73
C ALA A 53 0.57 5.23 -2.87
N GLY A 54 1.55 4.35 -2.60
CA GLY A 54 1.40 3.23 -1.67
C GLY A 54 1.07 3.69 -0.24
N CYS A 55 1.77 4.71 0.26
CA CYS A 55 1.46 5.31 1.57
C CYS A 55 0.04 5.89 1.62
N LEU A 56 -0.41 6.56 0.55
CA LEU A 56 -1.77 7.08 0.45
C LEU A 56 -2.82 5.97 0.42
N LEU A 57 -2.58 4.88 -0.31
CA LEU A 57 -3.47 3.70 -0.31
C LEU A 57 -3.64 3.13 1.10
N ILE A 58 -2.55 3.05 1.87
CA ILE A 58 -2.58 2.54 3.25
C ILE A 58 -3.25 3.52 4.20
N GLN A 59 -3.00 4.82 4.05
CA GLN A 59 -3.57 5.83 4.93
C GLN A 59 -5.07 6.04 4.71
N LEU A 60 -5.54 5.89 3.47
CA LEU A 60 -6.94 6.10 3.09
C LEU A 60 -7.75 4.80 3.08
N GLU A 61 -7.08 3.65 2.99
CA GLU A 61 -7.66 2.32 2.87
C GLU A 61 -8.88 2.25 1.92
N PRO A 62 -8.79 2.82 0.69
CA PRO A 62 -9.90 2.72 -0.24
C PRO A 62 -10.14 1.24 -0.55
N TRP A 63 -11.39 0.81 -0.61
CA TRP A 63 -11.72 -0.57 -0.96
C TRP A 63 -11.15 -0.94 -2.33
N CYS A 64 -10.43 -2.06 -2.40
CA CYS A 64 -9.90 -2.59 -3.66
C CYS A 64 -11.03 -3.27 -4.45
N PRO A 65 -11.36 -2.79 -5.67
CA PRO A 65 -12.44 -3.35 -6.48
C PRO A 65 -12.07 -4.62 -7.23
N LEU A 66 -10.80 -5.02 -7.20
CA LEU A 66 -10.29 -6.20 -7.87
C LEU A 66 -10.47 -7.44 -6.99
N SER A 67 -10.52 -8.60 -7.62
CA SER A 67 -10.29 -9.85 -6.88
C SER A 67 -8.83 -9.88 -6.38
N VAL A 68 -8.56 -10.63 -5.32
CA VAL A 68 -7.18 -10.78 -4.80
C VAL A 68 -6.22 -11.30 -5.88
N GLU A 69 -6.68 -12.18 -6.76
CA GLU A 69 -5.88 -12.73 -7.85
C GLU A 69 -5.64 -11.70 -8.95
N ASP A 70 -6.65 -10.91 -9.33
CA ASP A 70 -6.49 -9.84 -10.32
C ASP A 70 -5.54 -8.74 -9.82
N ALA A 71 -5.68 -8.33 -8.56
CA ALA A 71 -4.75 -7.38 -7.96
C ALA A 71 -3.31 -7.90 -7.96
N VAL A 72 -3.11 -9.19 -7.65
CA VAL A 72 -1.79 -9.82 -7.71
C VAL A 72 -1.27 -9.96 -9.14
N ARG A 73 -2.13 -10.22 -10.14
CA ARG A 73 -1.74 -10.20 -11.57
C ARG A 73 -1.27 -8.82 -12.00
N GLU A 74 -1.96 -7.76 -11.58
CA GLU A 74 -1.52 -6.39 -11.87
C GLU A 74 -0.16 -6.10 -11.24
N VAL A 75 0.06 -6.52 -9.98
CA VAL A 75 1.39 -6.43 -9.35
C VAL A 75 2.44 -7.22 -10.10
N ALA A 76 2.12 -8.44 -10.55
CA ALA A 76 3.04 -9.29 -11.34
C ALA A 76 3.45 -8.64 -12.67
N ALA A 77 2.52 -7.95 -13.32
CA ALA A 77 2.73 -7.26 -14.59
C ALA A 77 3.40 -5.88 -14.42
N SER A 78 3.53 -5.39 -13.20
CA SER A 78 4.04 -4.05 -12.89
C SER A 78 5.57 -3.98 -12.78
N ALA A 79 6.09 -2.76 -12.69
CA ALA A 79 7.50 -2.48 -12.43
C ALA A 79 7.84 -2.37 -10.93
N LEU A 80 6.99 -2.95 -10.05
CA LEU A 80 7.18 -2.86 -8.61
C LEU A 80 8.55 -3.44 -8.20
N ASN A 81 9.33 -2.64 -7.49
CA ASN A 81 10.62 -3.00 -6.92
C ASN A 81 10.44 -3.84 -5.64
N LEU A 82 11.39 -4.75 -5.39
CA LEU A 82 11.46 -5.57 -4.18
C LEU A 82 11.45 -4.74 -2.88
N SER A 83 11.97 -3.51 -2.93
CA SER A 83 12.09 -2.63 -1.76
C SER A 83 10.75 -2.01 -1.32
N TYR A 84 9.71 -2.04 -2.16
CA TYR A 84 8.39 -1.49 -1.80
C TYR A 84 7.57 -2.52 -1.05
N ARG A 85 7.14 -2.14 0.15
CA ARG A 85 6.31 -2.95 1.02
C ARG A 85 4.88 -2.45 1.13
N GLU A 86 4.63 -1.24 0.62
CA GLU A 86 3.37 -0.53 0.74
C GLU A 86 2.25 -1.28 0.01
N VAL A 87 2.49 -1.65 -1.25
CA VAL A 87 1.52 -2.42 -2.03
C VAL A 87 1.23 -3.79 -1.39
N PRO A 88 2.24 -4.62 -1.04
CA PRO A 88 1.99 -5.87 -0.31
C PRO A 88 1.21 -5.67 1.01
N PHE A 89 1.54 -4.63 1.79
CA PHE A 89 0.85 -4.34 3.04
C PHE A 89 -0.60 -3.94 2.81
N TYR A 90 -0.87 -3.04 1.86
CA TYR A 90 -2.21 -2.64 1.47
C TYR A 90 -3.04 -3.87 1.05
N LEU A 91 -2.50 -4.75 0.20
CA LEU A 91 -3.19 -5.98 -0.19
C LEU A 91 -3.48 -6.89 1.02
N ALA A 92 -2.53 -7.02 1.95
CA ALA A 92 -2.74 -7.80 3.17
C ALA A 92 -3.80 -7.19 4.09
N ALA A 93 -3.93 -5.86 4.14
CA ALA A 93 -4.98 -5.18 4.89
C ALA A 93 -6.36 -5.38 4.23
N GLN A 94 -6.44 -5.34 2.90
CA GLN A 94 -7.69 -5.50 2.15
C GLN A 94 -8.20 -6.95 2.12
N PHE A 95 -7.32 -7.92 1.88
CA PHE A 95 -7.69 -9.32 1.61
C PHE A 95 -7.22 -10.31 2.68
N GLY A 96 -6.37 -9.87 3.61
CA GLY A 96 -5.70 -10.75 4.56
C GLY A 96 -4.43 -11.38 3.97
N LYS A 97 -3.38 -11.41 4.77
CA LYS A 97 -2.05 -11.95 4.41
C LYS A 97 -2.09 -13.35 3.80
N ARG A 98 -2.93 -14.24 4.33
CA ARG A 98 -3.05 -15.63 3.86
C ARG A 98 -3.61 -15.71 2.44
N ALA A 99 -4.72 -15.00 2.17
CA ALA A 99 -5.37 -15.02 0.87
C ALA A 99 -4.46 -14.46 -0.22
N VAL A 100 -3.75 -13.35 0.07
CA VAL A 100 -2.77 -12.80 -0.87
C VAL A 100 -1.62 -13.77 -1.11
N GLY A 101 -1.12 -14.44 -0.08
CA GLY A 101 -0.07 -15.45 -0.22
C GLY A 101 -0.50 -16.66 -1.06
N GLU A 102 -1.76 -17.09 -0.96
CA GLU A 102 -2.34 -18.13 -1.82
C GLU A 102 -2.46 -17.65 -3.27
N ALA A 103 -2.98 -16.43 -3.49
CA ALA A 103 -3.10 -15.81 -4.81
C ALA A 103 -1.74 -15.66 -5.51
N VAL A 104 -0.68 -15.26 -4.78
CA VAL A 104 0.69 -15.19 -5.30
C VAL A 104 1.17 -16.53 -5.84
N ARG A 105 0.84 -17.66 -5.18
CA ARG A 105 1.22 -18.99 -5.68
C ARG A 105 0.48 -19.36 -6.96
N VAL A 106 -0.81 -19.04 -7.03
CA VAL A 106 -1.64 -19.27 -8.23
C VAL A 106 -1.10 -18.46 -9.40
N VAL A 107 -0.94 -17.15 -9.21
CA VAL A 107 -0.49 -16.22 -10.26
C VAL A 107 0.97 -16.49 -10.66
N ALA A 108 1.84 -16.91 -9.76
CA ALA A 108 3.22 -17.26 -10.10
C ALA A 108 3.30 -18.37 -11.16
N ALA A 109 2.35 -19.31 -11.20
CA ALA A 109 2.28 -20.33 -12.24
C ALA A 109 1.93 -19.73 -13.62
N GLU A 110 1.08 -18.70 -13.66
CA GLU A 110 0.71 -17.97 -14.89
C GLU A 110 1.89 -17.20 -15.50
N PHE A 111 2.85 -16.78 -14.67
CA PHE A 111 4.03 -16.00 -15.05
C PHE A 111 5.32 -16.83 -15.10
N ALA A 112 5.22 -18.17 -15.11
CA ALA A 112 6.38 -19.06 -15.13
C ALA A 112 7.36 -18.68 -16.26
N GLY A 113 8.64 -18.51 -15.91
CA GLY A 113 9.70 -18.11 -16.85
C GLY A 113 9.82 -16.61 -17.12
N LYS A 114 8.96 -15.76 -16.55
CA LYS A 114 9.09 -14.30 -16.59
C LYS A 114 9.70 -13.77 -15.29
N ASN A 115 10.58 -12.78 -15.39
CA ASN A 115 11.05 -12.05 -14.22
C ASN A 115 9.94 -11.14 -13.71
N THR A 116 9.36 -11.46 -12.56
CA THR A 116 8.25 -10.71 -11.94
C THR A 116 8.70 -10.18 -10.58
N SER A 117 9.48 -9.09 -10.60
CA SER A 117 9.97 -8.45 -9.37
C SER A 117 8.85 -8.12 -8.39
N GLY A 118 7.66 -7.74 -8.89
CA GLY A 118 6.48 -7.47 -8.07
C GLY A 118 5.94 -8.70 -7.33
N LEU A 119 5.92 -9.89 -7.95
CA LEU A 119 5.53 -11.12 -7.25
C LEU A 119 6.57 -11.50 -6.20
N GLY A 120 7.86 -11.37 -6.53
CA GLY A 120 8.95 -11.57 -5.58
C GLY A 120 8.84 -10.65 -4.37
N ALA A 121 8.56 -9.36 -4.61
CA ALA A 121 8.34 -8.36 -3.56
C ALA A 121 7.18 -8.74 -2.65
N THR A 122 6.05 -9.09 -3.26
CA THR A 122 4.83 -9.46 -2.54
C THR A 122 5.05 -10.72 -1.72
N ALA A 123 5.64 -11.76 -2.30
CA ALA A 123 5.99 -13.00 -1.59
C ALA A 123 6.97 -12.74 -0.43
N TYR A 124 7.98 -11.91 -0.64
CA TYR A 124 8.99 -11.58 0.36
C TYR A 124 8.36 -10.86 1.57
N TRP A 125 7.67 -9.73 1.34
CA TRP A 125 7.09 -8.95 2.42
C TRP A 125 5.96 -9.67 3.14
N LEU A 126 5.17 -10.47 2.43
CA LEU A 126 4.15 -11.32 3.05
C LEU A 126 4.73 -12.62 3.64
N GLY A 127 6.01 -12.93 3.43
CA GLY A 127 6.70 -13.97 4.20
C GLY A 127 7.04 -13.51 5.62
N MET A 128 7.28 -12.21 5.79
CA MET A 128 7.75 -11.63 7.05
C MET A 128 6.72 -11.70 8.19
N PRO A 129 7.12 -11.81 9.46
CA PRO A 129 6.22 -11.71 10.60
C PRO A 129 5.39 -10.40 10.57
N ALA A 130 4.15 -10.45 11.08
CA ALA A 130 3.26 -9.28 11.06
C ALA A 130 3.87 -8.06 11.78
N VAL A 131 4.63 -8.28 12.86
CA VAL A 131 5.32 -7.22 13.60
C VAL A 131 6.35 -6.46 12.75
N GLU A 132 7.04 -7.14 11.84
CA GLU A 132 8.02 -6.52 10.94
C GLU A 132 7.32 -5.68 9.86
N LEU A 133 6.20 -6.21 9.37
CA LEU A 133 5.40 -5.55 8.36
C LEU A 133 4.75 -4.26 8.90
N VAL A 134 4.16 -4.33 10.10
CA VAL A 134 3.49 -3.19 10.76
C VAL A 134 4.49 -2.22 11.39
N GLY A 135 5.60 -2.70 11.94
CA GLY A 135 6.54 -1.89 12.72
C GLY A 135 7.16 -0.74 11.93
N TRP A 136 7.29 -0.87 10.61
CA TRP A 136 7.70 0.24 9.77
C TRP A 136 6.61 1.30 9.62
N PHE A 137 5.36 0.90 9.39
CA PHE A 137 4.23 1.83 9.28
C PHE A 137 3.97 2.57 10.59
N TRP A 138 4.19 1.91 11.74
CA TRP A 138 4.14 2.58 13.02
C TRP A 138 5.16 3.73 13.08
N ARG A 139 6.43 3.48 12.75
CA ARG A 139 7.48 4.51 12.74
C ARG A 139 7.21 5.61 11.71
N TRP A 140 6.72 5.23 10.54
CA TRP A 140 6.30 6.16 9.51
C TRP A 140 5.17 7.05 10.05
N ARG A 141 4.09 6.48 10.58
CA ARG A 141 3.00 7.23 11.19
C ARG A 141 3.47 8.11 12.35
N SER A 142 4.38 7.67 13.20
CA SER A 142 4.94 8.51 14.27
C SER A 142 5.76 9.70 13.74
N ARG A 143 6.28 9.61 12.51
CA ARG A 143 7.06 10.67 11.86
C ARG A 143 6.20 11.67 11.07
N TRP A 144 5.09 11.21 10.49
CA TRP A 144 4.23 11.98 9.59
C TRP A 144 2.82 12.26 10.17
N GLY A 145 2.45 11.60 11.25
CA GLY A 145 1.20 11.83 11.97
C GLY A 145 1.27 13.12 12.77
N THR A 146 0.17 13.87 12.77
CA THR A 146 -0.11 14.89 13.78
C THR A 146 0.19 14.33 15.17
N PRO A 147 0.65 15.15 16.14
CA PRO A 147 0.83 14.69 17.51
C PRO A 147 -0.45 14.02 17.96
N ALA A 148 -0.38 12.70 18.16
CA ALA A 148 -1.45 11.95 18.79
C ALA A 148 -1.37 12.27 20.29
N ASP A 149 -1.73 13.50 20.67
CA ASP A 149 -1.77 13.91 22.07
C ASP A 149 -3.04 13.37 22.78
N ASP A 150 -3.88 12.58 22.11
CA ASP A 150 -5.11 12.00 22.69
C ASP A 150 -5.35 10.53 22.28
N GLU A 151 -4.32 9.71 22.06
CA GLU A 151 -4.54 8.26 21.92
C GLU A 151 -4.66 7.65 23.34
N PRO A 152 -5.85 7.18 23.77
CA PRO A 152 -6.00 6.56 25.08
C PRO A 152 -5.07 5.34 25.18
N PRO A 153 -4.52 5.04 26.37
CA PRO A 153 -3.63 3.91 26.56
C PRO A 153 -4.28 2.64 26.02
N LEU A 154 -3.52 1.87 25.23
CA LEU A 154 -3.95 0.56 24.75
C LEU A 154 -4.46 -0.25 25.94
N ALA A 155 -5.72 -0.69 25.87
CA ALA A 155 -6.27 -1.56 26.87
C ALA A 155 -5.38 -2.81 26.98
N PRO A 156 -5.01 -3.26 28.18
CA PRO A 156 -4.21 -4.47 28.34
C PRO A 156 -4.93 -5.64 27.66
N CYS A 157 -4.17 -6.51 26.97
CA CYS A 157 -4.72 -7.73 26.41
C CYS A 157 -5.47 -8.51 27.51
N PRO A 158 -6.70 -8.99 27.26
CA PRO A 158 -7.38 -9.85 28.20
C PRO A 158 -6.54 -11.11 28.41
N THR A 159 -6.13 -11.36 29.65
CA THR A 159 -5.55 -12.63 30.08
C THR A 159 -6.71 -13.61 30.28
N GLU A 160 -6.73 -14.69 29.49
CA GLU A 160 -7.64 -15.83 29.71
C GLU A 160 -7.31 -16.57 31.02
#